data_AF-A0A444J6L8-F1
#
_entry.id   AF-A0A444J6L8-F1
#
_cell.length_a   1.000
_cell.length_b   1.000
_cell.length_c   1.000
_cell.angle_alpha   90.00
_cell.angle_beta   90.00
_cell.angle_gamma   90.00
#
_symmetry.space_group_name_H-M   'P 1'
#
loop_
_entity.id
_entity.type
_entity.pdbx_description
1 polymer ?
#
loop_
_entity_poly.entity_id
_entity_poly.type
_entity_poly.pdbx_seq_one_letter_code
_entity_poly.pdbx_strand_id
1 'polypeptide(L)'
;MLQPPLLLEKKDHTLTVLSGRRRIEAYLQVSKAQECHLTALIIPFREEKPEYQLHLLTTLLQHQLLGGSLTVIEQAIFFQKATLVLEEQEVLSLLPVLGLKAKPHISGELISLLDLESAVQLGLHRGIISQRSGKKLSRFAPVDQKQLAEVINTYQLGGSKQQKLIEHFFQLTQREQVSVEVLLGRWQDKEKDKQLNGPQRASSLLRWLDRECQPRLTQAEETFRKFCSQLQLPAGIRLEHSLSFEEEQVTLNMDFSSKEELSRIWPQLKALLNAGNKEEK
;
A
#
# COMPACT_ATOMS: atom_id res chain seq x y z
N MET A 1 2.60 -0.97 31.42
CA MET A 1 1.63 -1.37 32.46
C MET A 1 0.85 -2.58 31.94
N LEU A 2 0.80 -3.68 32.69
CA LEU A 2 -0.04 -4.84 32.36
C LEU A 2 -1.50 -4.48 32.60
N GLN A 3 -2.35 -4.57 31.57
CA GLN A 3 -3.76 -4.26 31.71
C GLN A 3 -4.55 -5.48 32.19
N PRO A 4 -5.47 -5.32 33.15
CA PRO A 4 -6.32 -6.41 33.61
C PRO A 4 -7.09 -7.07 32.44
N PRO A 5 -7.30 -8.40 32.47
CA PRO A 5 -8.26 -9.05 31.58
C PRO A 5 -9.68 -8.52 31.82
N LEU A 6 -10.52 -8.62 30.79
CA LEU A 6 -11.92 -8.23 30.83
C LEU A 6 -12.78 -9.49 30.84
N LEU A 7 -13.65 -9.61 31.84
CA LEU A 7 -14.53 -10.74 32.08
C LEU A 7 -15.99 -10.28 32.02
N LEU A 8 -16.86 -11.19 31.61
CA LEU A 8 -18.31 -11.06 31.66
C LEU A 8 -18.85 -11.95 32.76
N GLU A 9 -19.62 -11.38 33.68
CA GLU A 9 -20.41 -12.15 34.62
C GLU A 9 -21.70 -12.65 33.95
N LYS A 10 -22.00 -13.93 34.12
CA LYS A 10 -23.24 -14.57 33.66
C LYS A 10 -24.29 -14.57 34.77
N LYS A 11 -25.53 -14.92 34.40
CA LYS A 11 -26.67 -15.02 35.33
C LYS A 11 -26.42 -15.97 36.52
N ASP A 12 -25.60 -16.99 36.34
CA ASP A 12 -25.20 -17.97 37.37
C ASP A 12 -23.93 -17.58 38.14
N HIS A 13 -23.49 -16.32 38.04
CA HIS A 13 -22.24 -15.80 38.60
C HIS A 13 -20.97 -16.43 38.03
N THR A 14 -21.06 -17.25 36.98
CA THR A 14 -19.87 -17.74 36.30
C THR A 14 -19.25 -16.64 35.43
N LEU A 15 -17.93 -16.65 35.29
CA LEU A 15 -17.18 -15.64 34.54
C LEU A 15 -16.77 -16.18 33.17
N THR A 16 -16.99 -15.37 32.13
CA THR A 16 -16.53 -15.65 30.76
C THR A 16 -15.46 -14.66 30.37
N VAL A 17 -14.35 -15.16 29.80
CA VAL A 17 -13.27 -14.29 29.33
C VAL A 17 -13.70 -13.58 28.05
N LEU A 18 -13.77 -12.25 28.09
CA LEU A 18 -14.04 -11.42 26.92
C LEU A 18 -12.74 -10.95 26.24
N SER A 19 -11.74 -10.54 27.04
CA SER A 19 -10.43 -10.10 26.54
C SER A 19 -9.31 -10.43 27.53
N GLY A 20 -8.09 -10.60 27.02
CA GLY A 20 -6.91 -10.90 27.84
C GLY A 20 -6.65 -12.39 28.09
N ARG A 21 -7.20 -13.29 27.27
CA ARG A 21 -6.99 -14.75 27.38
C ARG A 21 -5.53 -15.15 27.55
N ARG A 22 -4.62 -14.64 26.70
CA ARG A 22 -3.18 -14.95 26.79
C ARG A 22 -2.56 -14.51 28.11
N ARG A 23 -3.05 -13.42 28.72
CA ARG A 23 -2.59 -12.94 30.03
C ARG A 23 -3.04 -13.89 31.13
N ILE A 24 -4.27 -14.38 31.05
CA ILE A 24 -4.79 -15.40 31.96
C ILE A 24 -4.01 -16.71 31.81
N GLU A 25 -3.74 -17.15 30.57
CA GLU A 25 -2.94 -18.36 30.31
C GLU A 25 -1.51 -18.24 30.86
N ALA A 26 -0.83 -17.12 30.60
CA ALA A 26 0.50 -16.84 31.15
C ALA A 26 0.48 -16.81 32.68
N TYR A 27 -0.54 -16.19 33.28
CA TYR A 27 -0.74 -16.16 34.71
C TYR A 27 -0.92 -17.57 35.29
N LEU A 28 -1.77 -18.41 34.68
CA LEU A 28 -2.01 -19.80 35.10
C LEU A 28 -0.76 -20.68 35.01
N GLN A 29 0.20 -20.34 34.14
CA GLN A 29 1.48 -21.02 34.10
C GLN A 29 2.37 -20.64 35.28
N VAL A 30 2.35 -19.38 35.71
CA VAL A 30 3.17 -18.87 36.83
C VAL A 30 2.55 -19.21 38.19
N SER A 31 1.23 -19.12 38.34
CA SER A 31 0.51 -19.36 39.60
C SER A 31 0.51 -20.84 40.02
N LYS A 32 0.90 -21.77 39.14
CA LYS A 32 1.17 -23.16 39.54
C LYS A 32 2.34 -23.28 40.53
N ALA A 33 3.17 -22.24 40.62
CA ALA A 33 4.29 -22.19 41.56
C ALA A 33 3.96 -21.49 42.90
N GLN A 34 2.94 -20.61 42.95
CA GLN A 34 2.55 -19.82 44.13
C GLN A 34 1.08 -19.42 44.10
N GLU A 35 0.41 -19.39 45.26
CA GLU A 35 -0.91 -18.75 45.40
C GLU A 35 -0.79 -17.26 45.07
N CYS A 36 -1.40 -16.86 43.96
CA CYS A 36 -1.45 -15.48 43.52
C CYS A 36 -2.92 -15.13 43.24
N HIS A 37 -3.22 -13.83 43.23
CA HIS A 37 -4.49 -13.29 42.76
C HIS A 37 -4.29 -12.53 41.45
N LEU A 38 -5.20 -12.72 40.48
CA LEU A 38 -5.23 -11.97 39.23
C LEU A 38 -6.36 -10.94 39.28
N THR A 39 -6.01 -9.66 39.27
CA THR A 39 -7.00 -8.57 39.14
C THR A 39 -7.62 -8.58 37.76
N ALA A 40 -8.95 -8.53 37.67
CA ALA A 40 -9.71 -8.49 36.43
C ALA A 40 -10.77 -7.38 36.46
N LEU A 41 -11.12 -6.87 35.28
CA LEU A 41 -12.29 -6.00 35.10
C LEU A 41 -13.50 -6.89 34.80
N ILE A 42 -14.61 -6.68 35.52
CA ILE A 42 -15.83 -7.47 35.38
C ILE A 42 -16.94 -6.57 34.85
N ILE A 43 -17.54 -6.96 33.73
CA ILE A 43 -18.81 -6.42 33.25
C ILE A 43 -19.91 -7.22 33.95
N PRO A 44 -20.71 -6.60 34.84
CA PRO A 44 -21.76 -7.33 35.55
C PRO A 44 -22.85 -7.78 34.57
N PHE A 45 -23.47 -8.91 34.89
CA PHE A 45 -24.64 -9.37 34.15
C PHE A 45 -25.74 -8.31 34.25
N ARG A 46 -26.36 -7.98 33.11
CA ARG A 46 -27.58 -7.17 33.06
C ARG A 46 -28.60 -7.94 32.23
N GLU A 47 -29.83 -8.05 32.72
CA GLU A 47 -30.92 -8.62 31.94
C GLU A 47 -31.01 -7.92 30.57
N GLU A 48 -31.20 -8.74 29.53
CA GLU A 48 -31.11 -8.38 28.11
C GLU A 48 -31.97 -7.14 27.79
N LYS A 49 -31.35 -5.97 27.85
CA LYS A 49 -31.85 -4.76 27.22
C LYS A 49 -31.27 -4.67 25.81
N PRO A 50 -31.99 -4.08 24.84
CA PRO A 50 -31.48 -3.90 23.47
C PRO A 50 -30.08 -3.27 23.44
N GLU A 51 -29.85 -2.28 24.32
CA GLU A 51 -28.59 -1.53 24.44
C GLU A 51 -27.39 -2.33 24.99
N TYR A 52 -27.62 -3.55 25.50
CA TYR A 52 -26.59 -4.34 26.16
C TYR A 52 -25.47 -4.79 25.21
N GLN A 53 -25.83 -5.13 23.96
CA GLN A 53 -24.86 -5.59 22.96
C GLN A 53 -23.94 -4.46 22.50
N LEU A 54 -24.49 -3.27 22.25
CA LEU A 54 -23.72 -2.08 21.91
C LEU A 54 -22.74 -1.73 23.04
N HIS A 55 -23.20 -1.76 24.30
CA HIS A 55 -22.35 -1.51 25.45
C HIS A 55 -21.20 -2.52 25.55
N LEU A 56 -21.48 -3.80 25.35
CA LEU A 56 -20.49 -4.87 25.39
C LEU A 56 -19.44 -4.70 24.28
N LEU A 57 -19.86 -4.49 23.04
CA LEU A 57 -18.97 -4.30 21.90
C LEU A 57 -18.14 -3.01 22.01
N THR A 58 -18.74 -1.93 22.50
CA THR A 58 -18.03 -0.66 22.76
C THR A 58 -16.94 -0.86 23.81
N THR A 59 -17.26 -1.55 24.91
CA THR A 59 -16.33 -1.80 26.00
C THR A 59 -15.19 -2.73 25.57
N LEU A 60 -15.50 -3.77 24.78
CA LEU A 60 -14.52 -4.66 24.16
C LEU A 60 -13.55 -3.89 23.26
N LEU A 61 -14.09 -3.02 22.40
CA LEU A 61 -13.31 -2.21 21.48
C LEU A 61 -12.37 -1.25 22.23
N GLN A 62 -12.90 -0.52 23.21
CA GLN A 62 -12.11 0.37 24.06
C GLN A 62 -11.01 -0.39 24.81
N HIS A 63 -11.34 -1.55 25.39
CA HIS A 63 -10.36 -2.38 26.10
C HIS A 63 -9.25 -2.88 25.18
N GLN A 64 -9.58 -3.24 23.94
CA GLN A 64 -8.56 -3.60 22.94
C GLN A 64 -7.66 -2.41 22.58
N LEU A 65 -8.25 -1.22 22.40
CA LEU A 65 -7.51 0.00 22.06
C LEU A 65 -6.52 0.45 23.15
N LEU A 66 -6.78 0.09 24.40
CA LEU A 66 -5.83 0.30 25.50
C LEU A 66 -4.52 -0.49 25.30
N GLY A 67 -4.55 -1.60 24.56
CA GLY A 67 -3.38 -2.44 24.26
C GLY A 67 -2.64 -2.09 22.96
N GLY A 68 -3.21 -1.21 22.13
CA GLY A 68 -2.66 -0.83 20.83
C GLY A 68 -3.76 -0.61 19.79
N SER A 69 -3.38 -0.21 18.57
CA SER A 69 -4.33 -0.05 17.47
C SER A 69 -4.76 -1.41 16.90
N LEU A 70 -6.02 -1.51 16.47
CA LEU A 70 -6.47 -2.63 15.66
C LEU A 70 -5.93 -2.47 14.24
N THR A 71 -5.43 -3.57 13.68
CA THR A 71 -5.11 -3.69 12.25
C THR A 71 -6.38 -3.56 11.42
N VAL A 72 -6.22 -3.24 10.12
CA VAL A 72 -7.37 -3.07 9.20
C VAL A 72 -8.25 -4.32 9.14
N ILE A 73 -7.64 -5.52 9.17
CA ILE A 73 -8.36 -6.80 9.15
C ILE A 73 -9.08 -7.05 10.48
N GLU A 74 -8.48 -6.72 11.62
CA GLU A 74 -9.16 -6.84 12.91
C GLU A 74 -10.37 -5.90 13.01
N GLN A 75 -10.25 -4.67 12.48
CA GLN A 75 -11.38 -3.74 12.36
C GLN A 75 -12.48 -4.33 11.47
N ALA A 76 -12.13 -4.91 10.32
CA ALA A 76 -13.08 -5.55 9.43
C ALA A 76 -13.82 -6.72 10.09
N ILE A 77 -13.10 -7.61 10.79
CA ILE A 77 -13.70 -8.73 11.55
C ILE A 77 -14.60 -8.20 12.67
N PHE A 78 -14.17 -7.16 13.39
CA PHE A 78 -14.98 -6.53 14.43
C PHE A 78 -16.31 -6.02 13.85
N PHE A 79 -16.26 -5.28 12.74
CA PHE A 79 -17.46 -4.75 12.11
C PHE A 79 -18.35 -5.85 11.51
N GLN A 80 -17.78 -6.89 10.91
CA GLN A 80 -18.55 -8.05 10.44
C GLN A 80 -19.35 -8.69 11.57
N LYS A 81 -18.75 -8.82 12.76
CA LYS A 81 -19.45 -9.36 13.94
C LYS A 81 -20.47 -8.38 14.51
N ALA A 82 -20.14 -7.09 14.56
CA ALA A 82 -21.03 -6.06 15.06
C ALA A 82 -22.32 -5.97 14.22
N THR A 83 -22.22 -6.05 12.88
CA THR A 83 -23.39 -6.00 11.98
C THR A 83 -24.32 -7.21 12.10
N LEU A 84 -23.91 -8.30 12.77
CA LEU A 84 -24.77 -9.47 12.99
C LEU A 84 -25.69 -9.30 14.20
N VAL A 85 -25.38 -8.37 15.10
CA VAL A 85 -26.07 -8.23 16.39
C VAL A 85 -26.59 -6.81 16.61
N LEU A 86 -25.96 -5.80 16.01
CA LEU A 86 -26.34 -4.39 16.15
C LEU A 86 -27.10 -3.86 14.94
N GLU A 87 -27.96 -2.88 15.19
CA GLU A 87 -28.61 -2.09 14.15
C GLU A 87 -27.61 -1.13 13.46
N GLU A 88 -27.93 -0.66 12.25
CA GLU A 88 -27.02 0.17 11.44
C GLU A 88 -26.52 1.43 12.18
N GLN A 89 -27.41 2.10 12.91
CA GLN A 89 -27.07 3.32 13.67
C GLN A 89 -26.10 3.03 14.83
N GLU A 90 -26.25 1.88 15.47
CA GLU A 90 -25.36 1.44 16.54
C GLU A 90 -23.98 1.08 15.99
N VAL A 91 -23.92 0.40 14.84
CA VAL A 91 -22.66 0.13 14.13
C VAL A 91 -21.95 1.43 13.74
N LEU A 92 -22.70 2.42 13.25
CA LEU A 92 -22.16 3.75 12.89
C LEU A 92 -21.52 4.45 14.11
N SER A 93 -22.12 4.29 15.30
CA SER A 93 -21.63 4.88 16.54
C SER A 93 -20.29 4.30 17.02
N LEU A 94 -19.91 3.11 16.54
CA LEU A 94 -18.62 2.47 16.87
C LEU A 94 -17.45 3.02 16.03
N LEU A 95 -17.70 3.62 14.86
CA LEU A 95 -16.64 4.15 13.98
C LEU A 95 -15.79 5.24 14.65
N PRO A 96 -16.36 6.25 15.33
CA PRO A 96 -15.58 7.25 16.05
C PRO A 96 -14.68 6.69 17.16
N VAL A 97 -15.06 5.57 17.78
CA VAL A 97 -14.23 4.91 18.81
C VAL A 97 -12.88 4.45 18.23
N LEU A 98 -12.85 4.09 16.94
CA LEU A 98 -11.64 3.76 16.17
C LEU A 98 -10.94 4.99 15.56
N GLY A 99 -11.44 6.20 15.81
CA GLY A 99 -10.96 7.43 15.16
C GLY A 99 -11.40 7.57 13.69
N LEU A 100 -12.38 6.79 13.25
CA LEU A 100 -12.95 6.85 11.90
C LEU A 100 -14.15 7.79 11.84
N LYS A 101 -14.45 8.32 10.66
CA LYS A 101 -15.65 9.16 10.47
C LYS A 101 -16.90 8.29 10.54
N ALA A 102 -17.94 8.74 11.23
CA ALA A 102 -19.25 8.08 11.26
C ALA A 102 -19.94 8.23 9.89
N LYS A 103 -19.59 7.38 8.92
CA LYS A 103 -20.23 7.31 7.61
C LYS A 103 -20.68 5.88 7.30
N PRO A 104 -21.91 5.65 6.79
CA PRO A 104 -22.47 4.31 6.61
C PRO A 104 -21.60 3.36 5.78
N HIS A 105 -20.92 3.86 4.75
CA HIS A 105 -20.12 3.02 3.87
C HIS A 105 -18.81 2.49 4.50
N ILE A 106 -18.29 3.11 5.57
CA ILE A 106 -16.94 2.77 6.06
C ILE A 106 -16.89 1.34 6.63
N SER A 107 -17.91 0.91 7.37
CA SER A 107 -17.98 -0.46 7.90
C SER A 107 -18.04 -1.47 6.75
N GLY A 108 -18.89 -1.24 5.74
CA GLY A 108 -18.98 -2.09 4.55
C GLY A 108 -17.67 -2.15 3.76
N GLU A 109 -16.97 -1.03 3.61
CA GLU A 109 -15.65 -0.97 2.96
C GLU A 109 -14.54 -1.69 3.73
N LEU A 110 -14.65 -1.77 5.07
CA LEU A 110 -13.74 -2.57 5.87
C LEU A 110 -14.07 -4.05 5.72
N ILE A 111 -15.36 -4.42 5.85
CA ILE A 111 -15.84 -5.80 5.75
C ILE A 111 -15.49 -6.41 4.39
N SER A 112 -15.61 -5.65 3.29
CA SER A 112 -15.28 -6.16 1.95
C SER A 112 -13.79 -6.53 1.76
N LEU A 113 -12.90 -6.09 2.66
CA LEU A 113 -11.51 -6.53 2.66
C LEU A 113 -11.35 -7.99 3.11
N LEU A 114 -12.37 -8.57 3.76
CA LEU A 114 -12.41 -9.98 4.15
C LEU A 114 -12.70 -10.90 2.96
N ASP A 115 -13.15 -10.35 1.83
CA ASP A 115 -13.39 -11.12 0.59
C ASP A 115 -12.11 -11.25 -0.27
N LEU A 116 -11.05 -10.52 0.09
CA LEU A 116 -9.78 -10.56 -0.62
C LEU A 116 -9.06 -11.90 -0.40
N GLU A 117 -8.15 -12.25 -1.31
CA GLU A 117 -7.31 -13.44 -1.15
C GLU A 117 -6.47 -13.36 0.15
N SER A 118 -6.24 -14.53 0.77
CA SER A 118 -5.61 -14.67 2.08
C SER A 118 -4.24 -13.99 2.21
N ALA A 119 -3.41 -13.98 1.17
CA ALA A 119 -2.12 -13.30 1.16
C ALA A 119 -2.30 -11.77 1.22
N VAL A 120 -3.35 -11.24 0.59
CA VAL A 120 -3.69 -9.82 0.67
C VAL A 120 -4.16 -9.47 2.09
N GLN A 121 -5.06 -10.29 2.67
CA GLN A 121 -5.52 -10.11 4.04
C GLN A 121 -4.36 -10.13 5.04
N LEU A 122 -3.45 -11.09 4.90
CA LEU A 122 -2.27 -11.18 5.76
C LEU A 122 -1.35 -9.96 5.60
N GLY A 123 -1.19 -9.47 4.37
CA GLY A 123 -0.44 -8.24 4.09
C GLY A 123 -1.07 -6.99 4.71
N LEU A 124 -2.40 -6.87 4.67
CA LEU A 124 -3.17 -5.79 5.32
C LEU A 124 -3.04 -5.87 6.85
N HIS A 125 -3.18 -7.07 7.42
CA HIS A 125 -3.05 -7.29 8.86
C HIS A 125 -1.65 -6.92 9.37
N ARG A 126 -0.60 -7.28 8.62
CA ARG A 126 0.80 -6.94 8.97
C ARG A 126 1.18 -5.48 8.68
N GLY A 127 0.30 -4.69 8.09
CA GLY A 127 0.59 -3.32 7.68
C GLY A 127 1.55 -3.21 6.47
N ILE A 128 1.84 -4.32 5.80
CA ILE A 128 2.69 -4.35 4.61
C ILE A 128 1.91 -3.80 3.41
N ILE A 129 0.65 -4.20 3.25
CA ILE A 129 -0.25 -3.69 2.22
C ILE A 129 -1.11 -2.59 2.83
N SER A 130 -1.16 -1.42 2.18
CA SER A 130 -2.05 -0.34 2.63
C SER A 130 -3.51 -0.65 2.33
N GLN A 131 -4.47 -0.13 3.13
CA GLN A 131 -5.90 -0.30 2.86
C GLN A 131 -6.29 0.16 1.45
N ARG A 132 -5.71 1.28 0.98
CA ARG A 132 -5.92 1.78 -0.38
C ARG A 132 -5.43 0.79 -1.45
N SER A 133 -4.34 0.07 -1.17
CA SER A 133 -3.82 -0.97 -2.07
C SER A 133 -4.70 -2.21 -2.04
N GLY A 134 -5.15 -2.65 -0.86
CA GLY A 134 -6.12 -3.75 -0.71
C GLY A 134 -7.40 -3.51 -1.51
N LYS A 135 -7.98 -2.30 -1.41
CA LYS A 135 -9.15 -1.91 -2.21
C LYS A 135 -8.91 -1.93 -3.72
N LYS A 136 -7.69 -1.70 -4.20
CA LYS A 136 -7.39 -1.82 -5.64
C LYS A 136 -7.18 -3.26 -6.06
N LEU A 137 -6.64 -4.09 -5.17
CA LEU A 137 -6.43 -5.52 -5.42
C LEU A 137 -7.76 -6.27 -5.60
N SER A 138 -8.87 -5.80 -5.02
CA SER A 138 -10.21 -6.39 -5.26
C SER A 138 -10.66 -6.38 -6.72
N ARG A 139 -10.02 -5.55 -7.58
CA ARG A 139 -10.28 -5.51 -9.03
C ARG A 139 -9.73 -6.73 -9.78
N PHE A 140 -8.88 -7.54 -9.14
CA PHE A 140 -8.22 -8.69 -9.74
C PHE A 140 -8.89 -10.00 -9.30
N ALA A 141 -8.74 -11.04 -10.10
CA ALA A 141 -9.10 -12.40 -9.69
C ALA A 141 -8.21 -12.87 -8.51
N PRO A 142 -8.67 -13.79 -7.65
CA PRO A 142 -7.90 -14.24 -6.48
C PRO A 142 -6.48 -14.73 -6.79
N VAL A 143 -6.27 -15.41 -7.93
CA VAL A 143 -4.94 -15.87 -8.36
C VAL A 143 -3.99 -14.69 -8.59
N ASP A 144 -4.44 -13.66 -9.31
CA ASP A 144 -3.67 -12.45 -9.57
C ASP A 144 -3.48 -11.62 -8.28
N GLN A 145 -4.49 -11.56 -7.40
CA GLN A 145 -4.38 -10.91 -6.09
C GLN A 145 -3.22 -11.49 -5.28
N LYS A 146 -3.14 -12.82 -5.20
CA LYS A 146 -2.07 -13.54 -4.50
C LYS A 146 -0.71 -13.19 -5.07
N GLN A 147 -0.54 -13.24 -6.39
CA GLN A 147 0.73 -12.93 -7.05
C GLN A 147 1.18 -11.48 -6.78
N LEU A 148 0.26 -10.51 -6.88
CA LEU A 148 0.56 -9.12 -6.58
C LEU A 148 0.91 -8.91 -5.09
N ALA A 149 0.22 -9.58 -4.17
CA ALA A 149 0.54 -9.53 -2.74
C ALA A 149 1.93 -10.11 -2.45
N GLU A 150 2.29 -11.22 -3.08
CA GLU A 150 3.61 -11.85 -2.98
C GLU A 150 4.71 -10.92 -3.50
N VAL A 151 4.49 -10.24 -4.63
CA VAL A 151 5.43 -9.25 -5.17
C VAL A 151 5.60 -8.07 -4.20
N ILE A 152 4.50 -7.52 -3.67
CA ILE A 152 4.56 -6.42 -2.70
C ILE A 152 5.33 -6.82 -1.44
N ASN A 153 5.06 -8.02 -0.92
CA ASN A 153 5.71 -8.55 0.27
C ASN A 153 7.20 -8.86 0.02
N THR A 154 7.54 -9.47 -1.11
CA THR A 154 8.92 -9.84 -1.45
C THR A 154 9.82 -8.59 -1.56
N TYR A 155 9.30 -7.52 -2.16
CA TYR A 155 10.06 -6.30 -2.39
C TYR A 155 9.81 -5.18 -1.37
N GLN A 156 8.98 -5.42 -0.36
CA GLN A 156 8.61 -4.46 0.68
C GLN A 156 8.24 -3.09 0.08
N LEU A 157 7.37 -3.08 -0.93
CA LEU A 157 7.03 -1.87 -1.67
C LEU A 157 6.25 -0.92 -0.76
N GLY A 158 6.69 0.34 -0.63
CA GLY A 158 5.93 1.37 0.08
C GLY A 158 4.63 1.75 -0.63
N GLY A 159 3.70 2.42 0.08
CA GLY A 159 2.33 2.69 -0.38
C GLY A 159 2.23 3.27 -1.80
N SER A 160 3.00 4.31 -2.13
CA SER A 160 2.99 4.90 -3.49
C SER A 160 3.46 3.92 -4.57
N LYS A 161 4.47 3.09 -4.27
CA LYS A 161 4.98 2.06 -5.20
C LYS A 161 3.97 0.92 -5.37
N GLN A 162 3.27 0.52 -4.31
CA GLN A 162 2.17 -0.44 -4.41
C GLN A 162 1.07 0.08 -5.34
N GLN A 163 0.63 1.34 -5.13
CA GLN A 163 -0.41 1.95 -5.96
C GLN A 163 -0.03 1.96 -7.44
N LYS A 164 1.22 2.34 -7.74
CA LYS A 164 1.76 2.35 -9.10
C LYS A 164 1.80 0.95 -9.71
N LEU A 165 2.34 -0.02 -8.97
CA LEU A 165 2.42 -1.42 -9.40
C LEU A 165 1.03 -1.98 -9.75
N ILE A 166 0.07 -1.84 -8.83
CA ILE A 166 -1.28 -2.37 -9.01
C ILE A 166 -1.99 -1.71 -10.19
N GLU A 167 -1.84 -0.39 -10.37
CA GLU A 167 -2.49 0.29 -11.48
C GLU A 167 -1.91 -0.12 -12.84
N HIS A 168 -0.59 -0.29 -12.94
CA HIS A 168 0.02 -0.72 -14.20
C HIS A 168 -0.33 -2.16 -14.55
N PHE A 169 -0.29 -3.08 -13.59
CA PHE A 169 -0.77 -4.44 -13.83
C PHE A 169 -2.22 -4.42 -14.26
N PHE A 170 -3.08 -3.62 -13.63
CA PHE A 170 -4.48 -3.55 -14.04
C PHE A 170 -4.61 -3.04 -15.48
N GLN A 171 -3.93 -1.95 -15.83
CA GLN A 171 -3.97 -1.41 -17.18
C GLN A 171 -3.51 -2.44 -18.22
N LEU A 172 -2.39 -3.12 -17.97
CA LEU A 172 -1.83 -4.10 -18.89
C LEU A 172 -2.70 -5.35 -19.03
N THR A 173 -3.18 -5.91 -17.92
CA THR A 173 -4.07 -7.08 -17.92
C THR A 173 -5.37 -6.78 -18.66
N GLN A 174 -5.97 -5.60 -18.44
CA GLN A 174 -7.16 -5.17 -19.18
C GLN A 174 -6.90 -4.89 -20.66
N ARG A 175 -5.77 -4.25 -21.00
CA ARG A 175 -5.43 -3.90 -22.38
C ARG A 175 -5.12 -5.13 -23.23
N GLU A 176 -4.38 -6.07 -22.66
CA GLU A 176 -3.83 -7.23 -23.38
C GLU A 176 -4.61 -8.52 -23.15
N GLN A 177 -5.57 -8.52 -22.23
CA GLN A 177 -6.37 -9.71 -21.87
C GLN A 177 -5.49 -10.89 -21.44
N VAL A 178 -4.48 -10.61 -20.61
CA VAL A 178 -3.56 -11.60 -20.03
C VAL A 178 -3.55 -11.51 -18.51
N SER A 179 -3.13 -12.58 -17.83
CA SER A 179 -3.01 -12.61 -16.37
C SER A 179 -1.77 -11.87 -15.85
N VAL A 180 -1.73 -11.60 -14.54
CA VAL A 180 -0.55 -11.04 -13.87
C VAL A 180 0.65 -11.98 -14.02
N GLU A 181 0.42 -13.28 -13.99
CA GLU A 181 1.44 -14.32 -14.17
C GLU A 181 2.21 -14.16 -15.49
N VAL A 182 1.47 -14.00 -16.59
CA VAL A 182 2.06 -13.85 -17.92
C VAL A 182 2.93 -12.60 -17.99
N LEU A 183 2.45 -11.48 -17.43
CA LEU A 183 3.20 -10.23 -17.39
C LEU A 183 4.45 -10.33 -16.52
N LEU A 184 4.35 -10.95 -15.34
CA LEU A 184 5.51 -11.21 -14.48
C LEU A 184 6.54 -12.09 -15.17
N GLY A 185 6.10 -13.14 -15.88
CA GLY A 185 6.99 -14.01 -16.66
C GLY A 185 7.79 -13.24 -17.72
N ARG A 186 7.11 -12.39 -18.51
CA ARG A 186 7.78 -11.54 -19.52
C ARG A 186 8.85 -10.64 -18.90
N TRP A 187 8.57 -10.04 -17.74
CA TRP A 187 9.55 -9.23 -17.03
C TRP A 187 10.73 -10.07 -16.53
N GLN A 188 10.45 -11.23 -15.92
CA GLN A 188 11.48 -12.14 -15.42
C GLN A 188 12.41 -12.62 -16.54
N ASP A 189 11.86 -12.96 -17.71
CA ASP A 189 12.64 -13.36 -18.88
C ASP A 189 13.58 -12.26 -19.38
N LYS A 190 13.13 -11.00 -19.35
CA LYS A 190 13.96 -9.82 -19.71
C LYS A 190 15.07 -9.54 -18.69
N GLU A 191 14.90 -9.96 -17.44
CA GLU A 191 15.84 -9.69 -16.34
C GLU A 191 16.70 -10.90 -15.94
N LYS A 192 16.51 -12.06 -16.56
CA LYS A 192 17.12 -13.34 -16.14
C LYS A 192 18.64 -13.31 -16.00
N ASP A 193 19.33 -12.54 -16.83
CA ASP A 193 20.80 -12.48 -16.87
C ASP A 193 21.37 -11.36 -15.97
N LYS A 194 20.52 -10.60 -15.27
CA LYS A 194 20.93 -9.44 -14.47
C LYS A 194 21.04 -9.82 -12.99
N GLN A 195 22.23 -9.62 -12.41
CA GLN A 195 22.44 -9.76 -10.97
C GLN A 195 21.99 -8.50 -10.23
N LEU A 196 20.68 -8.41 -9.95
CA LEU A 196 20.08 -7.30 -9.22
C LEU A 196 19.70 -7.71 -7.79
N ASN A 197 19.96 -6.84 -6.82
CA ASN A 197 19.45 -7.01 -5.46
C ASN A 197 17.95 -6.67 -5.35
N GLY A 198 17.32 -6.97 -4.21
CA GLY A 198 15.87 -6.79 -4.01
C GLY A 198 15.33 -5.40 -4.41
N PRO A 199 15.89 -4.30 -3.86
CA PRO A 199 15.50 -2.94 -4.24
C PRO A 199 15.70 -2.61 -5.74
N GLN A 200 16.78 -3.13 -6.34
CA GLN A 200 17.04 -2.96 -7.77
C GLN A 200 16.02 -3.72 -8.63
N ARG A 201 15.65 -4.95 -8.24
CA ARG A 201 14.60 -5.74 -8.93
C ARG A 201 13.25 -5.05 -8.85
N ALA A 202 12.86 -4.56 -7.68
CA ALA A 202 11.64 -3.77 -7.49
C ALA A 202 11.58 -2.56 -8.42
N SER A 203 12.69 -1.82 -8.51
CA SER A 203 12.79 -0.63 -9.36
C SER A 203 12.85 -0.99 -10.84
N SER A 204 13.40 -2.15 -11.20
CA SER A 204 13.39 -2.69 -12.55
C SER A 204 11.98 -3.07 -12.99
N LEU A 205 11.22 -3.77 -12.13
CA LEU A 205 9.83 -4.14 -12.40
C LEU A 205 8.96 -2.90 -12.64
N LEU A 206 9.02 -1.90 -11.76
CA LEU A 206 8.22 -0.68 -11.92
C LEU A 206 8.55 0.06 -13.22
N ARG A 207 9.84 0.19 -13.57
CA ARG A 207 10.26 0.80 -14.84
C ARG A 207 9.84 0.00 -16.06
N TRP A 208 9.88 -1.33 -15.97
CA TRP A 208 9.39 -2.18 -17.03
C TRP A 208 7.88 -1.97 -17.24
N LEU A 209 7.09 -2.00 -16.15
CA LEU A 209 5.65 -1.72 -16.19
C LEU A 209 5.33 -0.33 -16.76
N ASP A 210 6.05 0.71 -16.35
CA ASP A 210 5.92 2.07 -16.91
C ASP A 210 6.02 2.06 -18.44
N ARG A 211 7.06 1.41 -18.96
CA ARG A 211 7.33 1.36 -20.41
C ARG A 211 6.26 0.61 -21.18
N GLU A 212 5.82 -0.53 -20.64
CA GLU A 212 4.78 -1.34 -21.27
C GLU A 212 3.43 -0.59 -21.26
N CYS A 213 3.12 0.18 -20.20
CA CYS A 213 1.90 1.00 -20.17
C CYS A 213 1.92 2.15 -21.19
N GLN A 214 3.10 2.73 -21.45
CA GLN A 214 3.24 3.93 -22.28
C GLN A 214 4.26 3.73 -23.42
N PRO A 215 3.99 2.82 -24.38
CA PRO A 215 4.98 2.42 -25.37
C PRO A 215 5.35 3.56 -26.33
N ARG A 216 4.37 4.38 -26.75
CA ARG A 216 4.62 5.53 -27.64
C ARG A 216 5.46 6.60 -26.96
N LEU A 217 5.14 6.95 -25.73
CA LEU A 217 5.93 7.91 -24.95
C LEU A 217 7.35 7.39 -24.75
N THR A 218 7.49 6.12 -24.38
CA THR A 218 8.80 5.48 -24.19
C THR A 218 9.63 5.54 -25.48
N GLN A 219 9.03 5.24 -26.63
CA GLN A 219 9.71 5.31 -27.92
C GLN A 219 10.13 6.75 -28.28
N ALA A 220 9.28 7.73 -28.00
CA ALA A 220 9.60 9.14 -28.20
C ALA A 220 10.76 9.59 -27.29
N GLU A 221 10.74 9.23 -26.00
CA GLU A 221 11.82 9.51 -25.06
C GLU A 221 13.15 8.87 -25.49
N GLU A 222 13.12 7.61 -25.95
CA GLU A 222 14.31 6.91 -26.43
C GLU A 222 14.87 7.54 -27.70
N THR A 223 14.00 7.95 -28.62
CA THR A 223 14.38 8.66 -29.85
C THR A 223 15.00 10.00 -29.52
N PHE A 224 14.39 10.76 -28.61
CA PHE A 224 14.92 12.04 -28.14
C PHE A 224 16.27 11.89 -27.43
N ARG A 225 16.43 10.89 -26.55
CA ARG A 225 17.74 10.63 -25.92
C ARG A 225 18.83 10.29 -26.92
N LYS A 226 18.51 9.46 -27.93
CA LYS A 226 19.46 9.14 -29.01
C LYS A 226 19.86 10.41 -29.75
N PHE A 227 18.90 11.24 -30.14
CA PHE A 227 19.16 12.55 -30.73
C PHE A 227 20.09 13.41 -29.86
N CYS A 228 19.78 13.59 -28.57
CA CYS A 228 20.64 14.34 -27.65
C CYS A 228 22.05 13.77 -27.52
N SER A 229 22.21 12.44 -27.51
CA SER A 229 23.52 11.79 -27.43
C SER A 229 24.37 11.99 -28.69
N GLN A 230 23.73 12.09 -29.86
CA GLN A 230 24.41 12.32 -31.14
C GLN A 230 24.93 13.75 -31.28
N LEU A 231 24.30 14.72 -30.60
CA LEU A 231 24.71 16.13 -30.63
C LEU A 231 26.04 16.41 -29.90
N GLN A 232 26.56 15.46 -29.13
CA GLN A 232 27.83 15.58 -28.39
C GLN A 232 27.95 16.91 -27.62
N LEU A 233 26.86 17.31 -26.95
CA LEU A 233 26.78 18.61 -26.28
C LEU A 233 27.90 18.75 -25.21
N PRO A 234 28.54 19.92 -25.09
CA PRO A 234 29.54 20.17 -24.06
C PRO A 234 28.97 20.00 -22.66
N ALA A 235 29.85 19.68 -21.69
CA ALA A 235 29.47 19.58 -20.29
C ALA A 235 28.79 20.87 -19.80
N GLY A 236 27.67 20.73 -19.07
CA GLY A 236 26.86 21.86 -18.61
C GLY A 236 25.73 22.27 -19.55
N ILE A 237 25.66 21.73 -20.78
CA ILE A 237 24.55 21.98 -21.72
C ILE A 237 23.69 20.73 -21.84
N ARG A 238 22.37 20.91 -21.74
CA ARG A 238 21.38 19.82 -21.84
C ARG A 238 20.19 20.26 -22.68
N LEU A 239 19.62 19.31 -23.41
CA LEU A 239 18.34 19.48 -24.08
C LEU A 239 17.28 18.71 -23.30
N GLU A 240 16.16 19.36 -23.06
CA GLU A 240 14.98 18.82 -22.39
C GLU A 240 13.77 18.99 -23.30
N HIS A 241 12.92 17.97 -23.35
CA HIS A 241 11.63 18.05 -24.02
C HIS A 241 10.54 18.46 -23.03
N SER A 242 9.42 18.97 -23.54
CA SER A 242 8.22 19.24 -22.74
C SER A 242 7.72 17.97 -22.02
N LEU A 243 6.99 18.13 -20.91
CA LEU A 243 6.42 17.01 -20.18
C LEU A 243 5.57 16.15 -21.12
N SER A 244 5.88 14.86 -21.22
CA SER A 244 5.19 13.91 -22.10
C SER A 244 5.14 14.29 -23.59
N PHE A 245 6.01 15.20 -24.06
CA PHE A 245 5.97 15.75 -25.42
C PHE A 245 4.63 16.42 -25.80
N GLU A 246 3.93 17.01 -24.82
CA GLU A 246 2.66 17.71 -25.07
C GLU A 246 2.85 18.96 -25.95
N GLU A 247 4.03 19.57 -25.91
CA GLU A 247 4.40 20.73 -26.70
C GLU A 247 5.51 20.36 -27.70
N GLU A 248 5.41 20.90 -28.93
CA GLU A 248 6.45 20.78 -29.98
C GLU A 248 7.67 21.68 -29.71
N GLN A 249 8.03 21.87 -28.44
CA GLN A 249 9.14 22.70 -28.01
C GLN A 249 10.21 21.87 -27.31
N VAL A 250 11.46 22.25 -27.53
CA VAL A 250 12.63 21.70 -26.85
C VAL A 250 13.35 22.83 -26.16
N THR A 251 13.69 22.65 -24.90
CA THR A 251 14.41 23.62 -24.08
C THR A 251 15.89 23.25 -24.02
N LEU A 252 16.76 24.22 -24.32
CA LEU A 252 18.19 24.09 -24.11
C LEU A 252 18.58 24.79 -22.80
N ASN A 253 19.04 24.01 -21.83
CA ASN A 253 19.53 24.49 -20.55
C ASN A 253 21.06 24.54 -20.58
N MET A 254 21.62 25.62 -20.04
CA MET A 254 23.07 25.82 -19.91
C MET A 254 23.40 26.29 -18.51
N ASP A 255 24.12 25.45 -17.77
CA ASP A 255 24.62 25.74 -16.42
C ASP A 255 25.99 26.43 -16.54
N PHE A 256 26.16 27.62 -15.96
CA PHE A 256 27.45 28.31 -15.84
C PHE A 256 27.52 29.13 -14.54
N SER A 257 28.72 29.24 -13.98
CA SER A 257 29.00 29.88 -12.69
C SER A 257 29.57 31.31 -12.82
N SER A 258 30.02 31.70 -14.03
CA SER A 258 30.54 33.04 -14.30
C SER A 258 30.33 33.50 -15.75
N LYS A 259 30.51 34.81 -15.98
CA LYS A 259 30.42 35.41 -17.32
C LYS A 259 31.53 34.90 -18.25
N GLU A 260 32.71 34.64 -17.70
CA GLU A 260 33.87 34.12 -18.43
C GLU A 260 33.61 32.70 -18.92
N GLU A 261 32.94 31.88 -18.11
CA GLU A 261 32.53 30.52 -18.47
C GLU A 261 31.52 30.53 -19.62
N LEU A 262 30.48 31.37 -19.53
CA LEU A 262 29.52 31.56 -20.62
C LEU A 262 30.22 31.99 -21.92
N SER A 263 31.17 32.93 -21.83
CA SER A 263 31.93 33.44 -22.99
C SER A 263 32.79 32.36 -23.67
N ARG A 264 33.18 31.31 -22.93
CA ARG A 264 33.92 30.14 -23.48
C ARG A 264 33.00 29.10 -24.11
N ILE A 265 31.83 28.86 -23.52
CA ILE A 265 30.88 27.83 -23.98
C ILE A 265 30.09 28.31 -25.22
N TRP A 266 29.70 29.58 -25.26
CA TRP A 266 28.84 30.13 -26.32
C TRP A 266 29.38 29.94 -27.75
N PRO A 267 30.69 30.19 -28.04
CA PRO A 267 31.24 29.96 -29.37
C PRO A 267 31.18 28.49 -29.81
N GLN A 268 31.36 27.54 -28.87
CA GLN A 268 31.29 26.10 -29.15
C GLN A 268 29.87 25.70 -29.53
N LEU A 269 28.86 26.19 -28.79
CA LEU A 269 27.46 25.97 -29.09
C LEU A 269 27.09 26.53 -30.48
N LYS A 270 27.55 27.74 -30.79
CA LYS A 270 27.32 28.39 -32.09
C LYS A 270 27.97 27.61 -33.23
N ALA A 271 29.15 27.02 -33.01
CA ALA A 271 29.81 26.17 -34.00
C ALA A 271 29.03 24.88 -34.26
N LEU A 272 28.50 24.22 -33.22
CA LEU A 272 27.68 23.01 -33.35
C LEU A 272 26.39 23.26 -34.14
N LEU A 273 25.67 24.36 -33.84
CA LEU A 273 24.46 24.74 -34.57
C LEU A 273 24.74 25.03 -36.05
N ASN A 274 25.88 25.63 -36.35
CA ASN A 274 26.27 25.94 -37.73
C ASN A 274 26.81 24.71 -38.49
N ALA A 275 27.30 23.69 -37.79
CA ALA A 275 27.78 22.44 -38.40
C ALA A 275 26.62 21.56 -38.88
N GLY A 276 25.51 21.52 -38.14
CA GLY A 276 24.30 20.77 -38.54
C GLY A 276 23.64 21.27 -39.82
N ASN A 277 23.78 22.55 -40.16
CA ASN A 277 23.22 23.14 -41.40
C ASN A 277 24.00 22.77 -42.69
N LYS A 278 25.09 21.99 -42.60
CA LYS A 278 25.90 21.62 -43.78
C LYS A 278 25.57 20.25 -44.38
N GLU A 279 24.74 19.43 -43.72
CA GLU A 279 24.37 18.10 -44.23
C GLU A 279 23.06 18.07 -45.05
N GLU A 280 22.36 19.19 -45.21
CA GLU A 280 21.14 19.31 -46.04
C GLU A 280 21.36 20.06 -47.38
N LYS A 281 22.50 19.86 -48.06
CA LYS A 281 22.67 20.32 -49.45
C LYS A 281 23.08 19.22 -50.39
#